data_AF-A0A1Z5HVK7-F1
#
_entry.id   AF-A0A1Z5HVK7-F1
#
_cell.length_a   1.000
_cell.length_b   1.000
_cell.length_c   1.000
_cell.angle_alpha   90.00
_cell.angle_beta   90.00
_cell.angle_gamma   90.00
#
_symmetry.space_group_name_H-M   'P 1'
#
loop_
_entity.id
_entity.type
_entity.pdbx_description
1 polymer ?
#
loop_
_entity_poly.entity_id
_entity_poly.type
_entity_poly.pdbx_seq_one_letter_code
_entity_poly.pdbx_strand_id
1 'polypeptide(L)'
;MVSYIQGKLKFRNAKLETKLKEELVPIGYEITRDDNDILLKKVGKVEAVLSELVPICERLGWNVEEDLILMEKPEDPAGRPIRYVRGKIHR
;
A
#
# COMPACT_ATOMS: atom_id res chain seq x y z
N MET A 1 2.97 0.91 20.24
CA MET A 1 3.87 0.58 19.11
C MET A 1 3.22 1.16 17.86
N VAL A 2 3.81 2.20 17.29
CA VAL A 2 3.33 2.78 16.04
C VAL A 2 4.09 2.07 14.91
N SER A 3 3.40 1.27 14.11
CA SER A 3 3.96 0.72 12.87
C SER A 3 3.61 1.64 11.72
N TYR A 4 4.50 1.74 10.73
CA TYR A 4 4.20 2.44 9.48
C TYR A 4 4.29 1.47 8.31
N ILE A 5 3.32 1.58 7.40
CA ILE A 5 3.24 0.80 6.19
C ILE A 5 3.81 1.62 5.04
N GLN A 6 4.71 1.00 4.30
CA GLN A 6 5.16 1.47 3.00
C GLN A 6 4.64 0.50 1.94
N GLY A 7 3.75 0.99 1.09
CA GLY A 7 3.22 0.29 -0.07
C GLY A 7 3.87 0.73 -1.36
N LYS A 8 3.87 -0.16 -2.34
CA LYS A 8 4.29 0.08 -3.71
C LYS A 8 3.28 -0.59 -4.63
N LEU A 9 2.76 0.17 -5.57
CA LEU A 9 1.77 -0.27 -6.55
C LEU A 9 2.26 0.11 -7.95
N LYS A 10 2.12 -0.77 -8.93
CA LYS A 10 2.56 -0.47 -10.30
C LYS A 10 1.76 0.68 -10.91
N PHE A 11 2.45 1.67 -11.47
CA PHE A 11 1.79 2.75 -12.22
C PHE A 11 1.22 2.19 -13.53
N ARG A 12 -0.05 2.48 -13.80
CA ARG A 12 -0.72 2.09 -15.05
C ARG A 12 -1.03 3.29 -15.93
N ASN A 13 -1.76 4.26 -15.40
CA ASN A 13 -2.07 5.51 -16.09
C ASN A 13 -2.42 6.61 -15.08
N ALA A 14 -2.35 7.87 -15.54
CA ALA A 14 -2.62 9.04 -14.70
C ALA A 14 -4.07 9.09 -14.19
N LYS A 15 -5.05 8.65 -14.98
CA LYS A 15 -6.47 8.67 -14.58
C LYS A 15 -6.74 7.78 -13.37
N LEU A 16 -6.16 6.57 -13.38
CA LEU A 16 -6.27 5.63 -12.27
C LEU A 16 -5.50 6.12 -11.05
N GLU A 17 -4.31 6.71 -11.24
CA GLU A 17 -3.54 7.35 -10.16
C GLU A 17 -4.37 8.46 -9.46
N THR A 18 -5.02 9.34 -10.24
CA THR A 18 -5.88 10.40 -9.69
C THR A 18 -7.03 9.82 -8.87
N LYS A 19 -7.74 8.82 -9.40
CA LYS A 19 -8.83 8.16 -8.67
C LYS A 19 -8.36 7.49 -7.38
N LEU A 20 -7.19 6.86 -7.42
CA LEU A 20 -6.59 6.24 -6.25
C LEU A 20 -6.29 7.28 -5.17
N LYS A 21 -5.74 8.44 -5.56
CA LYS A 21 -5.51 9.58 -4.65
C LYS A 21 -6.80 10.12 -4.05
N GLU A 22 -7.85 10.30 -4.85
CA GLU A 22 -9.16 10.78 -4.38
C GLU A 22 -9.77 9.88 -3.32
N GLU A 23 -9.53 8.57 -3.37
CA GLU A 23 -10.08 7.59 -2.44
C GLU A 23 -9.19 7.36 -1.21
N LEU A 24 -7.86 7.34 -1.39
CA LEU A 24 -6.92 6.98 -0.33
C LEU A 24 -6.41 8.19 0.48
N VAL A 25 -6.29 9.38 -0.11
CA VAL A 25 -5.83 10.58 0.62
C VAL A 25 -6.80 10.97 1.76
N PRO A 26 -8.14 10.96 1.58
CA PRO A 26 -9.08 11.30 2.65
C PRO A 26 -9.02 10.36 3.85
N ILE A 27 -8.62 9.11 3.65
CA ILE A 27 -8.46 8.10 4.71
C ILE A 27 -7.02 8.05 5.27
N GLY A 28 -6.19 9.06 4.94
CA GLY A 28 -4.88 9.29 5.56
C GLY A 28 -3.70 8.57 4.90
N TYR A 29 -3.80 8.18 3.62
CA TYR A 29 -2.64 7.71 2.88
C TYR A 29 -1.86 8.87 2.26
N GLU A 30 -0.54 8.80 2.36
CA GLU A 30 0.36 9.63 1.56
C GLU A 30 0.70 8.88 0.27
N ILE A 31 0.44 9.51 -0.88
CA ILE A 31 0.69 8.92 -2.19
C ILE A 31 1.71 9.76 -2.94
N THR A 32 2.83 9.14 -3.27
CA THR A 32 3.89 9.73 -4.09
C THR A 32 4.11 8.89 -5.33
N ARG A 33 4.50 9.52 -6.43
CA ARG A 33 4.84 8.82 -7.68
C ARG A 33 6.35 8.75 -7.82
N ASP A 34 6.83 7.55 -8.11
CA ASP A 34 8.17 7.24 -8.57
C ASP A 34 8.06 6.73 -10.03
N ASP A 35 9.11 6.83 -10.85
CA ASP A 35 9.05 6.75 -12.33
C ASP A 35 7.99 5.78 -12.90
N ASN A 36 8.00 4.52 -12.43
CA ASN A 36 7.07 3.46 -12.86
C ASN A 36 6.11 2.96 -11.76
N ASP A 37 6.12 3.58 -10.59
CA ASP A 37 5.50 3.04 -9.39
C ASP A 37 4.82 4.13 -8.54
N ILE A 38 3.70 3.76 -7.94
CA ILE A 38 2.98 4.56 -6.97
C ILE A 38 3.40 4.08 -5.59
N LEU A 39 4.04 4.95 -4.83
CA LEU A 39 4.43 4.71 -3.46
C LEU A 39 3.32 5.20 -2.53
N LEU A 40 2.95 4.35 -1.58
CA LEU A 40 1.88 4.55 -0.62
C LEU A 40 2.50 4.55 0.77
N LYS A 41 2.10 5.45 1.65
CA LYS A 41 2.47 5.38 3.07
C LYS A 41 1.25 5.60 3.94
N LYS A 42 1.14 4.83 5.02
CA LYS A 42 0.11 5.01 6.04
C LYS A 42 0.59 4.47 7.38
N VAL A 43 0.18 5.13 8.46
CA VAL A 43 0.39 4.64 9.83
C VAL A 43 -0.64 3.56 10.14
N GLY A 44 -0.19 2.40 10.62
CA GLY A 44 -1.05 1.28 10.94
C GLY A 44 -0.38 -0.08 10.74
N LYS A 45 -1.20 -1.14 10.83
CA LYS A 45 -0.79 -2.52 10.59
C LYS A 45 -1.08 -2.93 9.15
N VAL A 46 -0.31 -3.88 8.63
CA VAL A 46 -0.46 -4.37 7.25
C VAL A 46 -1.86 -4.93 6.98
N GLU A 47 -2.47 -5.60 7.96
CA GLU A 47 -3.80 -6.22 7.83
C GLU A 47 -4.91 -5.17 7.68
N ALA A 48 -4.82 -4.07 8.43
CA ALA A 48 -5.75 -2.96 8.34
C ALA A 48 -5.60 -2.24 6.99
N VAL A 49 -4.37 -1.99 6.57
CA VAL A 49 -4.08 -1.39 5.26
C VAL A 49 -4.58 -2.27 4.12
N LEU A 50 -4.36 -3.59 4.19
CA LEU A 50 -4.89 -4.52 3.18
C LEU A 50 -6.42 -4.46 3.11
N SER A 51 -7.09 -4.46 4.26
CA SER A 51 -8.56 -4.42 4.31
C SER A 51 -9.15 -3.15 3.67
N GLU A 52 -8.43 -2.03 3.74
CA GLU A 52 -8.83 -0.77 3.09
C GLU A 52 -8.43 -0.71 1.61
N LEU A 53 -7.20 -1.14 1.30
CA LEU A 53 -6.55 -0.86 0.02
C LEU A 53 -6.90 -1.90 -1.06
N VAL A 54 -7.06 -3.18 -0.68
CA VAL A 54 -7.47 -4.27 -1.58
C VAL A 54 -8.77 -3.92 -2.32
N PRO A 55 -9.90 -3.61 -1.65
CA PRO A 55 -11.16 -3.36 -2.35
C PRO A 55 -11.12 -2.12 -3.25
N ILE A 56 -10.34 -1.10 -2.88
CA ILE A 56 -10.18 0.12 -3.70
C ILE A 56 -9.37 -0.20 -4.96
N CYS A 57 -8.24 -0.89 -4.82
CA CYS A 57 -7.40 -1.27 -5.95
C CYS A 57 -8.11 -2.23 -6.91
N GLU A 58 -8.81 -3.26 -6.40
CA GLU A 58 -9.60 -4.19 -7.21
C GLU A 58 -10.73 -3.46 -7.96
N ARG A 59 -11.49 -2.57 -7.28
CA ARG A 59 -12.53 -1.75 -7.92
C ARG A 59 -11.98 -0.86 -9.04
N LEU A 60 -10.77 -0.36 -8.89
CA LEU A 60 -10.09 0.46 -9.90
C LEU A 60 -9.40 -0.38 -11.00
N GLY A 61 -9.38 -1.72 -10.87
CA GLY A 61 -8.86 -2.65 -11.87
C GLY A 61 -7.37 -3.00 -11.73
N TRP A 62 -6.78 -2.80 -10.55
CA TRP A 62 -5.45 -3.34 -10.24
C TRP A 62 -5.54 -4.79 -9.77
N ASN A 63 -4.55 -5.59 -10.16
CA ASN A 63 -4.38 -6.92 -9.60
C ASN A 63 -3.55 -6.78 -8.32
N VAL A 64 -4.21 -6.74 -7.16
CA VAL A 64 -3.53 -6.52 -5.88
C VAL A 64 -2.56 -7.64 -5.52
N GLU A 65 -2.83 -8.87 -5.98
CA GLU A 65 -1.89 -9.97 -5.75
C GLU A 65 -0.59 -9.72 -6.53
N GLU A 66 -0.66 -9.29 -7.78
CA GLU A 66 0.54 -9.15 -8.61
C GLU A 66 1.21 -7.77 -8.52
N ASP A 67 0.41 -6.71 -8.39
CA ASP A 67 0.86 -5.32 -8.51
C ASP A 67 1.16 -4.65 -7.16
N LEU A 68 0.62 -5.16 -6.03
CA LEU A 68 0.80 -4.55 -4.71
C LEU A 68 1.88 -5.24 -3.89
N ILE A 69 2.79 -4.41 -3.37
CA ILE A 69 3.76 -4.79 -2.37
C ILE A 69 3.53 -3.91 -1.15
N LEU A 70 3.36 -4.48 0.04
CA LEU A 70 3.36 -3.72 1.29
C LEU A 70 4.50 -4.18 2.19
N MET A 71 5.03 -3.25 2.96
CA MET A 71 6.04 -3.49 3.96
C MET A 71 5.65 -2.73 5.24
N GLU A 72 5.38 -3.47 6.29
CA GLU A 72 5.28 -2.95 7.64
C GLU A 72 6.68 -2.81 8.22
N LYS A 73 7.02 -1.59 8.59
CA LYS A 73 8.22 -1.30 9.34
C LYS A 73 7.83 -0.98 10.79
N PRO A 74 8.29 -1.78 11.74
CA PRO A 74 8.14 -1.44 13.15
C PRO A 74 9.01 -0.22 13.46
N GLU A 75 8.54 0.64 14.38
CA GLU A 75 9.33 1.71 14.96
C GLU A 75 10.51 1.17 15.78
N ASP A 76 10.34 -0.01 16.36
CA ASP A 76 11.40 -0.72 17.07
C ASP A 76 12.30 -1.47 16.08
N PRO A 77 13.62 -1.19 16.04
CA PRO A 77 14.56 -1.86 15.13
C PRO A 77 14.76 -3.36 15.43
N ALA A 78 14.35 -3.85 16.60
CA ALA A 78 14.31 -5.29 16.91
C ALA A 78 13.02 -5.98 16.41
N GLY A 79 12.03 -5.21 15.98
CA GLY A 79 10.81 -5.73 15.36
C GLY A 79 11.10 -6.34 13.99
N ARG A 80 10.51 -7.51 13.72
CA ARG A 80 10.61 -8.12 12.39
C ARG A 80 9.72 -7.36 11.40
N PRO A 81 10.25 -6.91 10.26
CA PRO A 81 9.44 -6.27 9.24
C PRO A 81 8.46 -7.30 8.65
N ILE A 82 7.20 -6.91 8.50
CA ILE A 82 6.18 -7.77 7.87
C ILE A 82 6.06 -7.33 6.41
N ARG A 83 6.07 -8.27 5.47
CA ARG A 83 6.00 -7.95 4.03
C ARG A 83 4.85 -8.68 3.38
N TYR A 84 3.97 -7.94 2.70
CA TYR A 84 2.95 -8.49 1.81
C TYR A 84 3.43 -8.44 0.37
N VAL A 85 3.52 -9.60 -0.27
CA VAL A 85 3.90 -9.73 -1.69
C VAL A 85 3.13 -10.91 -2.27
N ARG A 86 2.52 -10.75 -3.46
CA ARG A 86 1.92 -11.89 -4.18
C ARG A 86 0.85 -12.64 -3.38
N GLY A 87 -0.02 -11.89 -2.70
CA GLY A 87 -1.10 -12.46 -1.89
C GLY A 87 -0.65 -13.06 -0.56
N LYS A 88 0.64 -12.95 -0.20
CA LYS A 88 1.21 -13.63 0.98
C LYS A 88 1.88 -12.65 1.92
N ILE A 89 1.62 -12.84 3.22
CA ILE A 89 2.28 -12.13 4.31
C ILE A 89 3.49 -12.94 4.78
N HIS A 90 4.65 -12.31 4.78
CA HIS A 90 5.92 -12.83 5.29
C HIS A 90 6.27 -12.08 6.59
N ARG A 91 6.62 -12.83 7.65
CA ARG A 91 6.86 -12.35 9.02
C ARG A 91 8.16 -12.90 9.59
#